data_AF-A0A350WSU7-F1
#
_entry.id   AF-A0A350WSU7-F1
#
_cell.length_a   1.000
_cell.length_b   1.000
_cell.length_c   1.000
_cell.angle_alpha   90.00
_cell.angle_beta   90.00
_cell.angle_gamma   90.00
#
_symmetry.space_group_name_H-M   'P 1'
#
loop_
_entity.id
_entity.type
_entity.pdbx_description
1 polymer ?
#
loop_
_entity_poly.entity_id
_entity_poly.type
_entity_poly.pdbx_seq_one_letter_code
_entity_poly.pdbx_strand_id
1 'polypeptide(L)'
;GAVYTQDCELLGAHVASGKVTGVKTSRGDFFAPIVINAAGSWAGIVSNFFGVTIPLDTWTHDVLHIRRPAHIQDHLTVIDSSLGMYFRPDSGDLTLVALEDDSRIGEAPDADRHYVAKDFVER
;
A
#
# COMPACT_ATOMS: atom_id res chain seq x y z
N GLY A 1 22.31 13.92 -9.50
CA GLY A 1 20.94 13.78 -8.97
C GLY A 1 20.67 12.33 -8.62
N ALA A 2 19.49 12.01 -8.10
CA ALA A 2 19.07 10.62 -7.91
C ALA A 2 18.83 9.94 -9.27
N VAL A 3 19.09 8.64 -9.35
CA VAL A 3 18.77 7.80 -10.51
C VAL A 3 17.52 6.98 -10.18
N TYR A 4 16.57 6.93 -11.11
CA TYR A 4 15.32 6.21 -10.96
C TYR A 4 15.20 5.15 -12.04
N THR A 5 14.91 3.91 -11.64
CA THR A 5 14.76 2.76 -12.54
C THR A 5 13.45 2.06 -12.20
N GLN A 6 12.48 2.10 -13.12
CA GLN A 6 11.22 1.36 -13.03
C GLN A 6 11.35 -0.03 -13.67
N ASP A 7 10.31 -0.85 -13.50
CA ASP A 7 10.27 -2.22 -14.03
C ASP A 7 11.52 -3.03 -13.66
N CYS A 8 11.96 -2.82 -12.41
CA CYS A 8 13.22 -3.28 -11.86
C CYS A 8 12.94 -4.03 -10.56
N GLU A 9 12.41 -5.24 -10.71
CA GLU A 9 11.99 -6.09 -9.62
C GLU A 9 13.20 -6.58 -8.82
N LEU A 10 13.09 -6.58 -7.49
CA LEU A 10 14.08 -7.19 -6.61
C LEU A 10 13.95 -8.72 -6.68
N LEU A 11 15.05 -9.39 -7.02
CA LEU A 11 15.10 -10.86 -7.14
C LEU A 11 16.03 -11.53 -6.12
N GLY A 12 16.77 -10.74 -5.33
CA GLY A 12 17.73 -11.25 -4.35
C GLY A 12 18.59 -10.18 -3.71
N ALA A 13 19.31 -10.56 -2.65
CA ALA A 13 20.28 -9.72 -1.97
C ALA A 13 21.71 -10.24 -2.17
N HIS A 14 22.67 -9.32 -2.23
CA HIS A 14 24.07 -9.64 -2.04
C HIS A 14 24.47 -9.32 -0.61
N VAL A 15 24.94 -10.35 0.11
CA VAL A 15 25.40 -10.22 1.50
C VAL A 15 26.75 -10.90 1.62
N ALA A 16 27.73 -10.17 2.14
CA ALA A 16 29.09 -10.67 2.41
C ALA A 16 29.46 -10.37 3.85
N SER A 17 29.91 -11.39 4.59
CA SER A 17 30.34 -11.26 5.99
C SER A 17 29.28 -10.55 6.88
N GLY A 18 28.00 -10.87 6.67
CA GLY A 18 26.88 -10.29 7.41
C GLY A 18 26.53 -8.84 7.06
N LYS A 19 27.11 -8.28 5.99
CA LYS A 19 26.80 -6.93 5.50
C LYS A 19 26.22 -6.99 4.10
N VAL A 20 25.21 -6.16 3.85
CA VAL A 20 24.70 -5.96 2.49
C VAL A 20 25.78 -5.32 1.62
N THR A 21 25.89 -5.81 0.39
CA THR A 21 26.79 -5.26 -0.63
C THR A 21 26.06 -4.88 -1.91
N GLY A 22 24.78 -5.22 -2.02
CA GLY A 22 23.94 -4.87 -3.17
C GLY A 22 22.66 -5.69 -3.24
N VAL A 23 21.98 -5.57 -4.38
CA VAL A 23 20.77 -6.30 -4.72
C VAL A 23 20.84 -6.86 -6.13
N LYS A 24 20.22 -8.02 -6.33
CA LYS A 24 19.96 -8.60 -7.64
C LYS A 24 18.59 -8.16 -8.12
N THR A 25 18.49 -7.68 -9.35
CA THR A 25 17.21 -7.24 -9.92
C THR A 25 16.96 -7.80 -11.31
N SER A 26 15.73 -7.64 -11.82
CA SER A 26 15.40 -7.97 -13.21
C SER A 26 16.15 -7.11 -14.24
N ARG A 27 16.78 -6.01 -13.84
CA ARG A 27 17.58 -5.11 -14.69
C ARG A 27 19.09 -5.22 -14.45
N GLY A 28 19.52 -6.29 -13.77
CA GLY A 28 20.91 -6.54 -13.40
C GLY A 28 21.19 -6.27 -11.92
N ASP A 29 22.46 -6.38 -11.54
CA ASP A 29 22.87 -6.21 -10.15
C ASP A 29 23.17 -4.73 -9.86
N PHE A 30 22.72 -4.26 -8.70
CA PHE A 30 23.04 -2.94 -8.17
C PHE A 30 23.85 -3.08 -6.88
N PHE A 31 25.07 -2.57 -6.88
CA PHE A 31 25.96 -2.65 -5.71
C PHE A 31 25.86 -1.38 -4.86
N ALA A 32 25.62 -1.56 -3.56
CA ALA A 32 25.53 -0.48 -2.60
C ALA A 32 25.86 -0.99 -1.19
N PRO A 33 26.60 -0.22 -0.37
CA PRO A 33 26.91 -0.60 1.00
C PRO A 33 25.71 -0.44 1.96
N ILE A 34 24.64 0.23 1.52
CA ILE A 34 23.41 0.47 2.28
C ILE A 34 22.24 0.23 1.34
N VAL A 35 21.25 -0.54 1.80
CA VAL A 35 19.97 -0.76 1.13
C VAL A 35 18.86 -0.34 2.10
N ILE A 36 17.90 0.45 1.61
CA ILE A 36 16.73 0.87 2.39
C ILE A 36 15.51 0.14 1.83
N ASN A 37 14.84 -0.65 2.68
CA ASN A 37 13.57 -1.26 2.33
C ASN A 37 12.44 -0.23 2.52
N ALA A 38 11.90 0.27 1.41
CA ALA A 38 10.77 1.19 1.38
C ALA A 38 9.60 0.60 0.55
N ALA A 39 9.44 -0.73 0.57
CA ALA A 39 8.52 -1.44 -0.33
C ALA A 39 7.05 -1.52 0.15
N GLY A 40 6.64 -0.66 1.10
CA GLY A 40 5.26 -0.62 1.61
C GLY A 40 4.77 -1.99 2.08
N SER A 41 3.59 -2.41 1.60
CA SER A 41 3.01 -3.72 1.90
C SER A 41 3.87 -4.93 1.50
N TRP A 42 4.81 -4.76 0.55
CA TRP A 42 5.78 -5.80 0.17
C TRP A 42 7.03 -5.83 1.07
N ALA A 43 7.15 -4.96 2.08
CA ALA A 43 8.35 -4.87 2.90
C ALA A 43 8.71 -6.20 3.60
N GLY A 44 7.71 -7.01 3.98
CA GLY A 44 7.94 -8.36 4.52
C GLY A 44 8.64 -9.28 3.51
N ILE A 45 8.09 -9.36 2.30
CA ILE A 45 8.64 -10.13 1.17
C ILE A 45 10.06 -9.67 0.85
N VAL A 46 10.28 -8.35 0.77
CA VAL A 46 11.60 -7.78 0.50
C VAL A 46 12.62 -8.11 1.59
N SER A 47 12.22 -8.04 2.86
CA SER A 47 13.12 -8.29 4.00
C SER A 47 13.61 -9.76 4.04
N ASN A 48 12.79 -10.69 3.56
CA ASN A 48 13.15 -12.11 3.48
C ASN A 48 14.37 -12.37 2.59
N PHE A 49 14.59 -11.58 1.53
CA PHE A 49 15.81 -11.70 0.70
C PHE A 49 17.10 -11.43 1.49
N PHE A 50 17.01 -10.69 2.59
CA PHE A 50 18.12 -10.37 3.49
C PHE A 50 18.12 -11.25 4.75
N GLY A 51 17.24 -12.25 4.83
CA GLY A 51 17.11 -13.13 6.00
C GLY A 51 16.52 -12.44 7.22
N VAL A 52 15.80 -11.33 7.04
CA VAL A 52 15.15 -10.57 8.11
C VAL A 52 13.65 -10.80 8.06
N THR A 53 13.09 -11.33 9.14
CA THR A 53 11.64 -11.37 9.34
C THR A 53 11.21 -10.12 10.10
N ILE A 54 10.26 -9.37 9.53
CA ILE A 54 9.64 -8.22 10.19
C ILE A 54 8.20 -8.59 10.60
N PRO A 55 7.70 -8.10 11.75
CA PRO A 55 6.34 -8.35 12.22
C PRO A 55 5.34 -7.45 11.48
N LEU A 56 5.19 -7.70 10.17
CA LEU A 56 4.32 -6.94 9.29
C LEU A 56 3.22 -7.85 8.76
N ASP A 57 1.99 -7.32 8.75
CA ASP A 57 0.83 -7.92 8.12
C ASP A 57 0.17 -6.89 7.19
N THR A 58 -0.68 -7.36 6.29
CA THR A 58 -1.27 -6.56 5.21
C THR A 58 -2.77 -6.47 5.37
N TRP A 59 -3.30 -5.26 5.27
CA TRP A 59 -4.72 -4.99 5.36
C TRP A 59 -5.22 -4.46 4.03
N THR A 60 -6.32 -5.05 3.56
CA THR A 60 -7.06 -4.53 2.40
C THR A 60 -8.27 -3.76 2.90
N HIS A 61 -8.42 -2.54 2.38
CA HIS A 61 -9.45 -1.60 2.81
C HIS A 61 -10.28 -1.16 1.61
N ASP A 62 -11.59 -1.39 1.66
CA ASP A 62 -12.50 -1.00 0.58
C ASP A 62 -12.88 0.49 0.74
N VAL A 63 -12.92 1.21 -0.38
CA VAL A 63 -13.32 2.62 -0.42
C VAL A 63 -14.35 2.84 -1.52
N LEU A 64 -15.27 3.78 -1.31
CA LEU A 64 -16.25 4.20 -2.29
C LEU A 64 -15.95 5.62 -2.75
N HIS A 65 -16.12 5.89 -4.04
CA HIS A 65 -16.19 7.26 -4.55
C HIS A 65 -17.63 7.59 -4.89
N ILE A 66 -18.20 8.56 -4.19
CA ILE A 66 -19.56 9.05 -4.43
C ILE A 66 -19.50 10.43 -5.08
N ARG A 67 -20.39 10.68 -6.04
CA ARG A 67 -20.57 12.03 -6.58
C ARG A 67 -21.34 12.88 -5.59
N ARG A 68 -20.78 14.03 -5.23
CA ARG A 68 -21.48 15.04 -4.44
C ARG A 68 -22.68 15.57 -5.22
N PRO A 69 -23.85 15.70 -4.58
CA PRO A 69 -24.93 16.49 -5.14
C PRO A 69 -24.45 17.90 -5.50
N ALA A 70 -24.91 18.46 -6.61
CA ALA A 70 -24.42 19.75 -7.12
C ALA A 70 -24.58 20.94 -6.15
N HIS A 71 -25.48 20.82 -5.16
CA HIS A 71 -25.70 21.85 -4.14
C HIS A 71 -24.74 21.73 -2.94
N ILE A 72 -23.99 20.63 -2.82
CA ILE A 72 -22.97 20.43 -1.80
C ILE A 72 -21.63 20.88 -2.37
N GLN A 73 -21.07 21.95 -1.77
CA GLN A 73 -19.75 22.44 -2.10
C GLN A 73 -18.65 21.51 -1.54
N ASP A 74 -17.37 21.81 -1.82
CA ASP A 74 -16.28 21.09 -1.18
C ASP A 74 -16.38 21.14 0.35
N HIS A 75 -15.99 20.04 0.98
CA HIS A 75 -16.07 19.86 2.43
C HIS A 75 -14.69 19.55 3.02
N LEU A 76 -14.58 19.57 4.34
CA LEU A 76 -13.35 19.14 5.01
C LEU A 76 -13.23 17.62 5.01
N THR A 77 -12.01 17.10 5.19
CA THR A 77 -11.85 15.70 5.60
C THR A 77 -12.45 15.53 6.98
N VAL A 78 -13.30 14.51 7.13
CA VAL A 78 -13.97 14.18 8.37
C VAL A 78 -13.63 12.74 8.74
N ILE A 79 -13.33 12.54 10.02
CA ILE A 79 -13.26 11.24 10.67
C ILE A 79 -14.40 11.23 11.69
N ASP A 80 -15.33 10.30 11.52
CA ASP A 80 -16.44 10.07 12.44
C ASP A 80 -16.24 8.71 13.12
N SER A 81 -15.56 8.72 14.26
CA SER A 81 -15.34 7.52 15.07
C SER A 81 -16.62 6.97 15.71
N SER A 82 -17.72 7.74 15.73
CA SER A 82 -19.00 7.23 16.27
C SER A 82 -19.70 6.33 15.25
N LEU A 83 -19.56 6.65 13.96
CA LEU A 83 -20.04 5.83 12.85
C LEU A 83 -18.97 4.89 12.29
N GLY A 84 -17.72 4.99 12.77
CA GLY A 84 -16.60 4.19 12.28
C GLY A 84 -16.36 4.44 10.79
N MET A 85 -16.32 5.70 10.37
CA MET A 85 -16.14 6.06 8.97
C MET A 85 -15.30 7.33 8.81
N TYR A 86 -14.68 7.47 7.65
CA TYR A 86 -14.09 8.73 7.23
C TYR A 86 -14.48 9.06 5.80
N PHE A 87 -14.49 10.35 5.50
CA PHE A 87 -14.70 10.82 4.15
C PHE A 87 -13.91 12.09 3.87
N ARG A 88 -13.48 12.26 2.63
CA ARG A 88 -12.71 13.43 2.19
C ARG A 88 -13.08 13.83 0.76
N PRO A 89 -12.88 15.12 0.40
CA PRO A 89 -12.91 15.49 -1.00
C PRO A 89 -11.91 14.65 -1.79
N ASP A 90 -12.31 14.28 -3.00
CA ASP A 90 -11.50 13.64 -4.00
C ASP A 90 -11.66 14.40 -5.33
N SER A 91 -11.11 13.89 -6.43
CA SER A 91 -11.00 14.64 -7.68
C SER A 91 -12.37 15.14 -8.19
N GLY A 92 -12.46 16.43 -8.51
CA GLY A 92 -13.68 17.04 -9.04
C GLY A 92 -14.80 17.08 -8.02
N ASP A 93 -15.99 16.57 -8.38
CA ASP A 93 -17.18 16.50 -7.53
C ASP A 93 -17.28 15.20 -6.73
N LEU A 94 -16.19 14.41 -6.62
CA LEU A 94 -16.19 13.12 -5.94
C LEU A 94 -15.76 13.22 -4.47
N THR A 95 -16.43 12.51 -3.59
CA THR A 95 -16.04 12.29 -2.19
C THR A 95 -15.64 10.83 -2.04
N LEU A 96 -14.43 10.59 -1.50
CA LEU A 96 -14.04 9.26 -1.05
C LEU A 96 -14.70 9.02 0.31
N VAL A 97 -15.34 7.88 0.48
CA VAL A 97 -15.96 7.40 1.71
C VAL A 97 -15.41 6.01 2.02
N ALA A 98 -15.06 5.76 3.26
CA ALA A 98 -14.68 4.43 3.70
C ALA A 98 -15.03 4.24 5.18
N LEU A 99 -15.17 2.98 5.57
CA LEU A 99 -15.40 2.58 6.96
C LEU A 99 -14.06 2.48 7.69
N GLU A 100 -14.04 2.30 9.00
CA GLU A 100 -12.83 2.12 9.80
C GLU A 100 -12.67 0.68 10.30
N ASP A 101 -13.65 -0.18 10.03
CA ASP A 101 -13.71 -1.57 10.46
C ASP A 101 -13.76 -2.54 9.28
N ASP A 102 -13.87 -3.84 9.58
CA ASP A 102 -13.98 -4.95 8.62
C ASP A 102 -12.89 -4.99 7.53
N SER A 103 -11.73 -4.39 7.81
CA SER A 103 -10.55 -4.51 6.96
C SER A 103 -10.11 -5.96 6.90
N ARG A 104 -9.80 -6.43 5.70
CA ARG A 104 -9.39 -7.81 5.48
C ARG A 104 -7.90 -7.94 5.80
N ILE A 105 -7.57 -8.83 6.73
CA ILE A 105 -6.21 -8.99 7.24
C ILE A 105 -5.56 -10.24 6.62
N GLY A 106 -4.28 -10.13 6.25
CA GLY A 106 -3.46 -11.26 5.78
C GLY A 106 -3.58 -11.57 4.29
N GLU A 107 -4.30 -10.74 3.52
CA GLU A 107 -4.33 -10.87 2.06
C GLU A 107 -2.99 -10.43 1.47
N ALA A 108 -2.49 -11.14 0.44
CA ALA A 108 -1.25 -10.75 -0.22
C ALA A 108 -1.35 -9.31 -0.75
N PRO A 109 -0.26 -8.51 -0.75
CA PRO A 109 -0.27 -7.14 -1.25
C PRO A 109 -0.81 -6.95 -2.68
N ASP A 110 -0.69 -7.99 -3.51
CA ASP A 110 -1.11 -8.07 -4.90
C ASP A 110 -2.46 -8.77 -5.11
N ALA A 111 -3.17 -9.10 -4.03
CA ALA A 111 -4.51 -9.65 -4.11
C ALA A 111 -5.49 -8.61 -4.67
N ASP A 112 -5.82 -8.70 -5.95
CA ASP A 112 -6.91 -7.93 -6.57
C ASP A 112 -8.16 -8.81 -6.70
N ARG A 113 -9.28 -8.36 -6.12
CA ARG A 113 -10.57 -9.04 -6.23
C ARG A 113 -11.33 -8.66 -7.49
N HIS A 114 -11.03 -7.52 -8.11
CA HIS A 114 -11.82 -6.93 -9.19
C HIS A 114 -13.30 -6.66 -8.85
N TYR A 115 -13.72 -6.79 -7.57
CA TYR A 115 -15.06 -6.48 -7.08
C TYR A 115 -15.03 -6.02 -5.63
N VAL A 116 -16.01 -5.19 -5.25
CA VAL A 116 -16.27 -4.77 -3.86
C VAL A 116 -17.19 -5.80 -3.19
N ALA A 117 -17.01 -6.03 -1.89
CA ALA A 117 -17.91 -6.92 -1.14
C ALA A 117 -19.38 -6.48 -1.32
N LYS A 118 -20.30 -7.43 -1.53
CA LYS A 118 -21.69 -7.13 -1.91
C LYS A 118 -22.44 -6.32 -0.85
N ASP A 119 -22.08 -6.53 0.41
CA ASP A 119 -22.62 -5.93 1.62
C ASP A 119 -21.91 -4.63 2.02
N PHE A 120 -20.84 -4.22 1.33
CA PHE A 120 -20.08 -3.01 1.67
C PHE A 120 -20.93 -1.73 1.67
N VAL A 121 -21.94 -1.64 0.79
CA VAL A 121 -22.81 -0.47 0.66
C VAL A 121 -24.07 -0.57 1.54
N GLU A 122 -24.38 -1.76 2.04
CA GLU A 122 -25.65 -2.02 2.76
C GLU A 122 -25.56 -1.71 4.26
N ARG A 123 -24.44 -1.14 4.71
CA ARG A 123 -24.15 -0.87 6.12
C ARG A 123 -24.49 0.55 6.54
#